data_AF-A0A961E4D0-F1
#
_entry.id   AF-A0A961E4D0-F1
#
_cell.length_a   1.000
_cell.length_b   1.000
_cell.length_c   1.000
_cell.angle_alpha   90.00
_cell.angle_beta   90.00
_cell.angle_gamma   90.00
#
_symmetry.space_group_name_H-M   'P 1'
#
loop_
_entity.id
_entity.type
_entity.pdbx_description
1 polymer ?
#
loop_
_entity_poly.entity_id
_entity_poly.type
_entity_poly.pdbx_seq_one_letter_code
_entity_poly.pdbx_strand_id
1 'polypeptide(L)' 'MTVASDIPDVSSHSFRKTIATLIDEEGLSARIGADQLGHSNVSMTQNNYMWRGQTHTEVADLLDRAITAD' A
#
# COMPACT_ATOMS: atom_id res chain seq x y z
N MET A 1 -16.86 -35.26 -0.96
CA MET A 1 -17.06 -33.82 -0.73
C MET A 1 -15.73 -33.25 -0.25
N THR A 2 -14.88 -32.87 -1.19
CA THR A 2 -13.57 -32.25 -0.90
C THR A 2 -13.71 -30.80 -1.28
N VAL A 3 -13.73 -29.92 -0.28
CA VAL A 3 -13.68 -28.47 -0.50
C VAL A 3 -12.29 -28.17 -1.05
N ALA A 4 -12.22 -27.81 -2.34
CA ALA A 4 -11.04 -27.15 -2.88
C ALA A 4 -10.96 -25.78 -2.18
N SER A 5 -9.88 -25.51 -1.47
CA SER A 5 -9.63 -24.17 -0.96
C SER A 5 -9.32 -23.27 -2.16
N ASP A 6 -10.29 -22.47 -2.59
CA ASP A 6 -10.18 -21.42 -3.62
C ASP A 6 -9.27 -20.24 -3.15
N ILE A 7 -8.22 -20.52 -2.38
CA ILE A 7 -7.26 -19.50 -1.96
C ILE A 7 -6.10 -19.52 -2.96
N PRO A 8 -5.86 -18.42 -3.70
CA PRO A 8 -4.74 -18.33 -4.62
C PRO A 8 -3.41 -18.55 -3.89
N ASP A 9 -2.46 -19.17 -4.59
CA ASP A 9 -1.17 -19.63 -4.06
C ASP A 9 -0.48 -18.58 -3.17
N VAL A 10 -0.39 -18.88 -1.87
CA VAL A 10 0.21 -17.99 -0.87
C VAL A 10 1.72 -18.11 -0.96
N SER A 11 2.31 -17.33 -1.87
CA SER A 11 3.76 -17.22 -2.00
C SER A 11 4.34 -16.23 -0.99
N SER A 12 5.65 -16.33 -0.72
CA SER A 12 6.38 -15.30 0.04
C SER A 12 6.23 -13.90 -0.57
N HIS A 13 5.94 -13.81 -1.87
CA HIS A 13 5.68 -12.54 -2.54
C HIS A 13 4.34 -11.93 -2.11
N SER A 14 3.29 -12.74 -2.00
CA SER A 14 1.96 -12.32 -1.52
C SER A 14 2.03 -11.80 -0.07
N PHE A 15 2.78 -12.49 0.80
CA PHE A 15 2.99 -12.03 2.18
C PHE A 15 3.71 -10.67 2.26
N ARG A 16 4.74 -10.46 1.43
CA ARG A 16 5.43 -9.16 1.36
C ARG A 16 4.52 -8.04 0.87
N LYS A 17 3.56 -8.32 -0.01
CA LYS A 17 2.53 -7.33 -0.40
C LYS A 17 1.62 -6.98 0.77
N THR A 18 1.18 -7.97 1.56
CA THR A 18 0.38 -7.70 2.77
C THR A 18 1.12 -6.77 3.73
N ILE A 19 2.40 -7.00 3.99
CA ILE A 19 3.21 -6.11 4.83
C ILE A 19 3.29 -4.70 4.25
N ALA A 20 3.47 -4.58 2.93
CA ALA A 20 3.54 -3.27 2.28
C ALA A 20 2.20 -2.50 2.35
N THR A 21 1.08 -3.20 2.22
CA THR A 21 -0.27 -2.62 2.37
C THR A 21 -0.47 -2.07 3.79
N LEU A 22 -0.13 -2.85 4.83
CA LEU A 22 -0.27 -2.38 6.21
C LEU A 22 0.59 -1.14 6.50
N ILE A 23 1.82 -1.08 5.96
CA ILE A 23 2.70 0.09 6.09
C ILE A 23 2.08 1.32 5.42
N ASP A 24 1.49 1.13 4.24
CA ASP A 24 0.83 2.20 3.47
C ASP A 24 -0.43 2.72 4.17
N GLU A 25 -1.27 1.82 4.70
CA GLU A 25 -2.50 2.14 5.43
C GLU A 25 -2.22 2.94 6.72
N GLU A 26 -1.10 2.68 7.39
CA GLU A 26 -0.63 3.46 8.54
C GLU A 26 0.03 4.80 8.14
N GLY A 27 0.02 5.14 6.84
CA GLY A 27 0.58 6.39 6.31
C GLY A 27 2.11 6.46 6.36
N LEU A 28 2.79 5.32 6.54
CA LEU A 28 4.25 5.26 6.58
C LEU A 28 4.82 5.33 5.17
N SER A 29 5.97 5.99 5.04
CA SER A 29 6.58 6.19 3.72
C SER A 29 7.01 4.88 3.06
N ALA A 30 7.00 4.87 1.73
CA ALA A 30 7.54 3.77 0.95
C ALA A 30 9.02 3.46 1.18
N ARG A 31 9.77 4.42 1.72
CA ARG A 31 11.17 4.20 2.14
C ARG A 31 11.23 3.24 3.32
N ILE A 32 10.38 3.45 4.33
CA ILE A 32 10.24 2.54 5.48
C ILE A 32 9.82 1.15 4.98
N GLY A 33 8.85 1.09 4.06
CA GLY A 33 8.45 -0.17 3.42
C GLY A 33 9.60 -0.85 2.67
N ALA A 34 10.43 -0.10 1.94
CA ALA A 34 11.60 -0.64 1.26
C ALA A 34 12.65 -1.21 2.22
N ASP A 35 12.91 -0.51 3.32
CA ASP A 35 13.85 -0.97 4.36
C ASP A 35 13.36 -2.28 5.00
N GLN A 36 12.06 -2.37 5.30
CA GLN A 36 11.45 -3.57 5.88
C GLN A 36 11.44 -4.77 4.92
N LEU A 37 11.27 -4.51 3.62
CA LEU A 37 11.21 -5.54 2.59
C LEU A 37 12.60 -5.90 2.01
N GLY A 38 13.64 -5.17 2.40
CA GLY A 38 15.00 -5.33 1.89
C GLY A 38 15.15 -4.89 0.43
N HIS A 39 14.36 -3.92 -0.02
CA HIS A 39 14.43 -3.39 -1.39
C HIS A 39 15.51 -2.33 -1.50
N SER A 40 16.48 -2.54 -2.39
CA SER A 40 17.54 -1.57 -2.69
C SER A 40 17.03 -0.29 -3.37
N ASN A 41 15.87 -0.36 -4.04
CA ASN A 41 15.24 0.78 -4.68
C ASN A 41 13.82 0.99 -4.13
N VAL A 42 13.59 2.17 -3.53
CA VAL A 42 12.32 2.57 -2.94
C VAL A 42 11.16 2.53 -3.94
N SER A 43 11.41 2.82 -5.22
CA SER A 43 10.35 2.81 -6.23
C SER A 43 9.75 1.42 -6.45
N MET A 44 10.49 0.33 -6.18
CA MET A 44 9.93 -1.02 -6.27
C MET A 44 8.83 -1.24 -5.24
N THR A 45 9.00 -0.74 -4.02
CA THR A 45 7.97 -0.82 -2.98
C THR A 45 6.73 -0.05 -3.42
N GLN A 46 6.89 1.19 -3.88
CA GLN A 46 5.77 2.02 -4.34
C GLN A 46 5.02 1.43 -5.54
N ASN A 47 5.75 0.86 -6.49
CA ASN A 47 5.15 0.45 -7.77
C ASN A 47 4.55 -0.95 -7.71
N ASN A 48 5.17 -1.87 -6.98
CA ASN A 48 4.85 -3.29 -7.06
C ASN A 48 4.20 -3.84 -5.79
N TYR A 49 4.42 -3.20 -4.64
CA TYR A 49 4.04 -3.72 -3.33
C TYR A 49 2.98 -2.87 -2.62
N MET A 50 3.03 -1.54 -2.76
CA MET A 50 1.98 -0.65 -2.28
C MET A 50 0.82 -0.59 -3.28
N TRP A 51 -0.41 -0.59 -2.76
CA TRP A 51 -1.61 -0.58 -3.58
C TRP A 51 -1.82 0.81 -4.19
N ARG A 52 -2.54 0.88 -5.33
CA ARG A 52 -2.87 2.13 -6.02
C ARG A 52 -4.37 2.19 -6.31
N GLY A 53 -4.90 3.41 -6.43
CA GLY A 53 -6.29 3.64 -6.85
C GLY A 53 -7.29 3.74 -5.70
N GLN A 54 -6.83 3.97 -4.46
CA GLN A 54 -7.69 4.35 -3.37
C GLN A 54 -8.10 5.82 -3.50
N THR A 55 -9.38 6.11 -3.26
CA THR A 55 -9.86 7.49 -3.19
C THR A 55 -9.53 8.04 -1.81
N HIS A 56 -8.80 9.14 -1.77
CA HIS A 56 -8.39 9.83 -0.55
C HIS A 56 -9.28 11.06 -0.34
N THR A 57 -10.36 10.93 0.45
CA THR A 57 -11.29 12.05 0.73
C THR A 57 -10.60 13.18 1.49
N GLU A 58 -9.57 12.87 2.26
CA GLU A 58 -8.71 13.84 2.94
C GLU A 58 -8.03 14.82 1.97
N VAL A 59 -7.76 14.38 0.73
CA VAL A 59 -7.23 15.26 -0.32
C VAL A 59 -8.31 16.25 -0.78
N ALA A 60 -9.55 15.82 -0.90
CA ALA A 60 -10.66 16.72 -1.21
C ALA A 60 -10.86 17.77 -0.10
N ASP A 61 -10.84 17.34 1.16
CA ASP A 61 -10.95 18.26 2.31
C ASP A 61 -9.77 19.24 2.39
N LEU A 62 -8.55 18.78 2.07
CA LEU A 62 -7.38 19.64 2.00
C LEU A 62 -7.52 20.71 0.93
N LEU A 63 -7.98 20.33 -0.26
CA LEU A 63 -8.19 21.25 -1.38
C LEU A 63 -9.31 22.25 -1.06
N ASP A 64 -10.41 21.80 -0.45
CA ASP A 64 -11.51 22.67 -0.05
C ASP A 64 -11.05 23.77 0.92
N ARG A 65 -10.27 23.40 1.95
CA ARG A 65 -9.67 24.38 2.86
C ARG A 65 -8.71 25.34 2.15
N ALA A 66 -7.88 24.84 1.24
CA ALA A 66 -6.89 25.65 0.55
C ALA A 66 -7.53 26.69 -0.40
N ILE A 67 -8.72 26.38 -0.95
CA ILE A 67 -9.46 27.26 -1.86
C ILE A 67 -10.36 28.24 -1.09
N THR A 68 -10.89 27.83 0.06
CA THR A 68 -11.88 28.61 0.84
C THR A 68 -11.24 29.47 1.93
N ALA A 69 -9.95 29.28 2.24
CA ALA A 69 -9.20 30.16 3.13
C ALA A 69 -8.84 31.47 2.41
N ASP A 70 -9.66 32.49 2.60
CA ASP A 70 -9.36 33.92 2.38
C ASP A 70 -8.58 34.50 3.58
#